data_AF-A0AAU4DDC6-F1
#
_entry.id   AF-A0AAU4DDC6-F1
#
_cell.length_a   1.000
_cell.length_b   1.000
_cell.length_c   1.000
_cell.angle_alpha   90.00
_cell.angle_beta   90.00
_cell.angle_gamma   90.00
#
_symmetry.space_group_name_H-M   'P 1'
#
loop_
_entity.id
_entity.type
_entity.pdbx_description
1 polymer ?
#
loop_
_entity_poly.entity_id
_entity_poly.type
_entity_poly.pdbx_seq_one_letter_code
_entity_poly.pdbx_strand_id
1 'polypeptide(L)'
;MSEVPAIRQAATRRLAGRNNIETAVWVNSEGYRGTRGAQWNSVTVGRLLRNPITAGLKAQEDGTLVPTGHPSVIDPDRWLPERAKDVPRGAMVPFSAGSRTCIGDVFGRAETTLTLATIAAHWKLRPVPGAAPHTAVLKASHGTGPYPMVPTPRPIPRPAPQHPAEPGRRRAGNAA
;
A
#
# COMPACT_ATOMS: atom_id res chain seq x y z
N MET A 1 -5.16 -3.29 -18.84
CA MET A 1 -6.30 -2.52 -18.29
C MET A 1 -6.23 -2.56 -16.78
N SER A 2 -6.60 -1.47 -16.08
CA SER A 2 -6.62 -1.41 -14.61
C SER A 2 -7.68 -2.35 -14.04
N GLU A 3 -7.36 -3.11 -12.98
CA GLU A 3 -8.32 -3.98 -12.28
C GLU A 3 -9.29 -3.20 -11.37
N VAL A 4 -9.05 -1.91 -11.16
CA VAL A 4 -9.81 -1.08 -10.21
C VAL A 4 -11.33 -1.05 -10.48
N PRO A 5 -11.81 -0.82 -11.74
CA PRO A 5 -13.25 -0.83 -12.01
C PRO A 5 -13.89 -2.20 -11.71
N ALA A 6 -13.18 -3.28 -12.04
CA ALA A 6 -13.62 -4.65 -11.80
C ALA A 6 -13.80 -4.93 -10.31
N ILE A 7 -12.79 -4.57 -9.51
CA ILE A 7 -12.80 -4.78 -8.05
C ILE A 7 -13.95 -4.00 -7.40
N ARG A 8 -14.15 -2.73 -7.81
CA ARG A 8 -15.25 -1.89 -7.31
C ARG A 8 -16.61 -2.50 -7.64
N GLN A 9 -16.86 -2.85 -8.89
CA GLN A 9 -18.14 -3.42 -9.31
C GLN A 9 -18.40 -4.78 -8.67
N ALA A 10 -17.38 -5.63 -8.56
CA ALA A 10 -17.48 -6.92 -7.89
C ALA A 10 -17.84 -6.77 -6.40
N ALA A 11 -17.25 -5.79 -5.72
CA ALA A 11 -17.57 -5.49 -4.32
C ALA A 11 -19.00 -4.97 -4.17
N THR A 12 -19.44 -4.05 -5.03
CA THR A 12 -20.83 -3.56 -5.01
C THR A 12 -21.84 -4.69 -5.22
N ARG A 13 -21.61 -5.57 -6.20
CA ARG A 13 -22.47 -6.75 -6.43
C ARG A 13 -22.53 -7.67 -5.22
N ARG A 14 -21.38 -7.97 -4.63
CA ARG A 14 -21.28 -8.84 -3.46
C ARG A 14 -21.98 -8.27 -2.24
N LEU A 15 -21.84 -6.96 -2.01
CA LEU A 15 -22.44 -6.26 -0.89
C LEU A 15 -23.95 -6.04 -1.09
N ALA A 16 -24.43 -6.00 -2.34
CA ALA A 16 -25.85 -6.08 -2.71
C ALA A 16 -26.46 -7.50 -2.58
N GLY A 17 -25.77 -8.44 -1.94
CA GLY A 17 -26.30 -9.78 -1.63
C GLY A 17 -26.04 -10.86 -2.69
N ARG A 18 -25.30 -10.59 -3.77
CA ARG A 18 -24.97 -11.63 -4.77
C ARG A 18 -24.07 -12.71 -4.20
N ASN A 19 -24.23 -13.94 -4.69
CA ASN A 19 -23.38 -15.07 -4.34
C ASN A 19 -21.92 -14.84 -4.80
N ASN A 20 -20.96 -15.31 -4.00
CA ASN A 20 -19.54 -15.30 -4.33
C ASN A 20 -19.22 -16.01 -5.66
N ILE A 21 -19.89 -17.13 -5.95
CA ILE A 21 -19.67 -17.91 -7.18
C ILE A 21 -20.12 -17.11 -8.40
N GLU A 22 -21.35 -16.61 -8.37
CA GLU A 22 -21.92 -15.78 -9.46
C GLU A 22 -21.09 -14.53 -9.70
N THR A 23 -20.64 -13.89 -8.61
CA THR A 23 -19.77 -12.71 -8.71
C THR A 23 -18.45 -13.07 -9.37
N ALA A 24 -17.82 -14.20 -9.00
CA ALA A 24 -16.57 -14.65 -9.62
C ALA A 24 -16.75 -14.99 -11.12
N VAL A 25 -17.83 -15.70 -11.48
CA VAL A 25 -18.18 -16.01 -12.87
C VAL A 25 -18.34 -14.72 -13.67
N TRP A 26 -19.09 -13.76 -13.14
CA TRP A 26 -19.30 -12.48 -13.80
C TRP A 26 -17.98 -11.69 -13.99
N VAL A 27 -17.15 -11.55 -12.95
CA VAL A 27 -15.87 -10.85 -13.08
C VAL A 27 -15.03 -11.48 -14.20
N ASN A 28 -15.04 -12.81 -14.30
CA ASN A 28 -14.32 -13.51 -15.35
C ASN A 28 -14.93 -13.32 -16.75
N SER A 29 -16.26 -13.25 -16.87
CA SER A 29 -16.96 -13.06 -18.15
C SER A 29 -16.77 -11.67 -18.73
N GLU A 30 -16.62 -10.64 -17.89
CA GLU A 30 -16.27 -9.27 -18.33
C GLU A 30 -14.79 -9.14 -18.78
N GLY A 31 -14.04 -10.24 -18.79
CA GLY A 31 -12.63 -10.24 -19.16
C GLY A 31 -11.69 -9.70 -18.08
N TYR A 32 -12.21 -9.35 -16.90
CA TYR A 32 -11.37 -8.93 -15.79
C TYR A 32 -10.60 -10.12 -15.23
N ARG A 33 -9.33 -9.86 -14.89
CA ARG A 33 -8.43 -10.80 -14.24
C ARG A 33 -7.82 -10.10 -13.04
N GLY A 34 -7.42 -10.86 -12.03
CA GLY A 34 -6.66 -10.27 -10.93
C GLY A 34 -5.34 -9.69 -11.45
N THR A 35 -4.62 -8.95 -10.60
CA THR A 35 -3.30 -8.36 -10.88
C THR A 35 -2.31 -9.30 -11.61
N ARG A 36 -2.54 -10.63 -11.50
CA ARG A 36 -1.73 -11.72 -12.07
C ARG A 36 -2.25 -12.36 -13.36
N GLY A 37 -3.34 -11.87 -13.96
CA GLY A 37 -3.99 -12.54 -15.08
C GLY A 37 -4.81 -13.79 -14.70
N ALA A 38 -4.80 -14.19 -13.43
CA ALA A 38 -5.60 -15.31 -12.93
C ALA A 38 -7.10 -14.99 -12.94
N GLN A 39 -7.90 -16.04 -13.17
CA GLN A 39 -9.35 -15.97 -12.98
C GLN A 39 -9.70 -15.77 -11.51
N TRP A 40 -10.78 -15.04 -11.28
CA TRP A 40 -11.37 -14.86 -9.97
C TRP A 40 -12.09 -16.14 -9.53
N ASN A 41 -11.97 -16.47 -8.25
CA ASN A 41 -12.70 -17.59 -7.64
C ASN A 41 -13.55 -17.12 -6.46
N SER A 42 -14.53 -17.92 -6.07
CA SER A 42 -15.50 -17.60 -5.02
C SER A 42 -14.85 -17.34 -3.66
N VAL A 43 -13.77 -18.04 -3.33
CA VAL A 43 -13.00 -17.84 -2.10
C VAL A 43 -12.36 -16.46 -2.07
N THR A 44 -11.72 -16.06 -3.18
CA THR A 44 -11.08 -14.75 -3.32
C THR A 44 -12.10 -13.63 -3.21
N VAL A 45 -13.24 -13.77 -3.89
CA VAL A 45 -14.37 -12.83 -3.78
C VAL A 45 -14.85 -12.72 -2.33
N GLY A 46 -15.15 -13.85 -1.68
CA GLY A 46 -15.71 -13.87 -0.32
C GLY A 46 -14.75 -13.40 0.77
N ARG A 47 -13.44 -13.51 0.55
CA ARG A 47 -12.41 -13.01 1.46
C ARG A 47 -12.10 -11.53 1.21
N LEU A 48 -11.78 -11.19 -0.03
CA LEU A 48 -11.29 -9.86 -0.38
C LEU A 48 -12.42 -8.83 -0.35
N LEU A 49 -13.58 -9.13 -0.93
CA LEU A 49 -14.65 -8.16 -1.19
C LEU A 49 -15.73 -8.13 -0.10
N ARG A 50 -15.43 -8.68 1.08
CA ARG A 50 -16.33 -8.62 2.25
C ARG A 50 -16.40 -7.22 2.85
N ASN A 51 -15.31 -6.46 2.77
CA ASN A 51 -15.21 -5.11 3.31
C ASN A 51 -15.10 -4.11 2.14
N PRO A 52 -15.99 -3.11 2.01
CA PRO A 52 -15.92 -2.16 0.90
C PRO A 52 -14.59 -1.40 0.80
N ILE A 53 -13.87 -1.20 1.91
CA ILE A 53 -12.58 -0.50 1.93
C ILE A 53 -11.51 -1.24 1.11
N THR A 54 -11.55 -2.57 1.05
CA THR A 54 -10.58 -3.35 0.25
C THR A 54 -10.81 -3.20 -1.25
N ALA A 55 -11.93 -2.61 -1.66
CA ALA A 55 -12.25 -2.24 -3.03
C ALA A 55 -12.12 -0.73 -3.30
N GLY A 56 -11.63 0.04 -2.32
CA GLY A 56 -11.57 1.51 -2.42
C GLY A 56 -12.97 2.13 -2.49
N LEU A 57 -13.93 1.53 -1.78
CA LEU A 57 -15.30 2.01 -1.62
C LEU A 57 -15.54 2.40 -0.15
N LYS A 58 -16.40 3.39 0.07
CA LYS A 58 -16.95 3.75 1.37
C LYS A 58 -18.47 3.62 1.34
N ALA A 59 -19.06 3.20 2.45
CA ALA A 59 -20.51 3.25 2.64
C ALA A 59 -20.92 4.66 3.06
N GLN A 60 -21.99 5.18 2.48
CA GLN A 60 -22.71 6.36 2.93
C GLN A 60 -23.74 5.96 3.99
N GLU A 61 -24.34 6.95 4.68
CA GLU A 61 -25.33 6.74 5.73
C GLU A 61 -26.58 6.00 5.24
N ASP A 62 -26.93 6.16 3.97
CA ASP A 62 -28.05 5.50 3.28
C ASP A 62 -27.72 4.05 2.84
N GLY A 63 -26.50 3.57 3.12
CA GLY A 63 -26.02 2.25 2.70
C GLY A 63 -25.45 2.20 1.27
N THR A 64 -25.47 3.32 0.53
CA THR A 64 -24.91 3.39 -0.82
C THR A 64 -23.38 3.31 -0.78
N LEU A 65 -22.78 2.54 -1.70
CA LEU A 65 -21.33 2.43 -1.82
C LEU A 65 -20.80 3.39 -2.88
N VAL A 66 -19.90 4.29 -2.47
CA VAL A 66 -19.26 5.26 -3.36
C VAL A 66 -17.74 5.09 -3.37
N PRO A 67 -17.05 5.36 -4.48
CA PRO A 67 -15.59 5.39 -4.50
C PRO A 67 -15.01 6.39 -3.50
N THR A 68 -13.84 6.08 -2.92
CA THR A 68 -13.17 7.03 -2.00
C THR A 68 -12.60 8.27 -2.71
N GLY A 69 -12.57 8.27 -4.05
CA GLY A 69 -11.99 9.33 -4.87
C GLY A 69 -10.55 9.06 -5.31
N HIS A 70 -9.87 8.06 -4.73
CA HIS A 70 -8.49 7.72 -5.09
C HIS A 70 -8.43 6.85 -6.38
N PRO A 71 -7.43 7.02 -7.27
CA PRO A 71 -7.33 6.26 -8.52
C PRO A 71 -7.07 4.76 -8.31
N SER A 72 -6.32 4.37 -7.27
CA SER A 72 -6.13 2.96 -6.89
C SER A 72 -7.14 2.50 -5.85
N VAL A 73 -7.32 1.18 -5.77
CA VAL A 73 -8.13 0.50 -4.76
C VAL A 73 -7.64 0.79 -3.34
N ILE A 74 -6.31 0.79 -3.14
CA ILE A 74 -5.69 1.20 -1.88
C ILE A 74 -5.55 2.72 -1.93
N ASP A 75 -6.21 3.41 -1.01
CA ASP A 75 -6.16 4.85 -0.82
C ASP A 75 -5.20 5.17 0.34
N PRO A 76 -3.91 5.49 0.08
CA PRO A 76 -2.94 5.82 1.13
C PRO A 76 -3.30 7.12 1.85
N ASP A 77 -3.94 8.05 1.16
CA ASP A 77 -4.24 9.39 1.63
C ASP A 77 -5.36 9.41 2.68
N ARG A 78 -6.04 8.28 2.92
CA ARG A 78 -7.04 8.14 3.99
C ARG A 78 -6.50 8.39 5.40
N TRP A 79 -5.18 8.30 5.57
CA TRP A 79 -4.51 8.52 6.84
C TRP A 79 -3.99 9.95 7.01
N LEU A 80 -4.19 10.83 6.02
CA LEU A 80 -3.80 12.24 6.14
C LEU A 80 -4.61 12.94 7.23
N PRO A 81 -4.02 13.92 7.95
CA PRO A 81 -4.66 14.59 9.09
C PRO A 81 -6.08 15.11 8.80
N GLU A 82 -6.30 15.65 7.60
CA GLU A 82 -7.57 16.25 7.17
C GLU A 82 -8.69 15.21 7.03
N ARG A 83 -8.33 13.95 6.76
CA ARG A 83 -9.24 12.82 6.50
C ARG A 83 -9.26 11.79 7.63
N ALA A 84 -8.28 11.81 8.53
CA ALA A 84 -8.14 10.82 9.59
C ALA A 84 -9.34 10.78 10.56
N LYS A 85 -10.06 11.91 10.70
CA LYS A 85 -11.30 12.01 11.50
C LYS A 85 -12.42 11.09 11.01
N ASP A 86 -12.43 10.77 9.71
CA ASP A 86 -13.47 9.92 9.08
C ASP A 86 -13.09 8.43 9.15
N VAL A 87 -11.92 8.10 9.68
CA VAL A 87 -11.45 6.71 9.79
C VAL A 87 -11.96 6.09 11.10
N PRO A 88 -12.68 4.96 11.05
CA PRO A 88 -13.18 4.31 12.26
C PRO A 88 -12.05 3.93 13.24
N ARG A 89 -12.32 4.07 14.54
CA ARG A 89 -11.40 3.56 15.57
C ARG A 89 -11.17 2.06 15.37
N GLY A 90 -9.92 1.63 15.47
CA GLY A 90 -9.54 0.23 15.25
C GLY A 90 -9.49 -0.21 13.79
N ALA A 91 -9.67 0.69 12.82
CA ALA A 91 -9.51 0.37 11.39
C ALA A 91 -8.09 -0.10 10.99
N MET A 92 -7.10 0.11 11.87
CA MET A 92 -5.72 -0.30 11.71
C MET A 92 -5.18 -0.82 13.06
N VAL A 93 -4.89 -2.11 13.13
CA VAL A 93 -4.31 -2.79 14.32
C VAL A 93 -3.13 -3.69 13.94
N PRO A 94 -2.08 -3.14 13.29
CA PRO A 94 -1.00 -3.91 12.67
C PRO A 94 -0.14 -4.66 13.70
N PHE A 95 -0.14 -4.17 14.94
CA PHE A 95 0.64 -4.70 16.06
C PHE A 95 -0.25 -5.06 17.27
N SER A 96 -1.52 -5.43 17.00
CA SER A 96 -2.57 -5.64 18.03
C SER A 96 -2.92 -4.34 18.77
N ALA A 97 -3.73 -4.44 19.83
CA ALA A 97 -4.15 -3.33 20.68
C ALA A 97 -4.37 -3.79 22.15
N GLY A 98 -4.39 -2.85 23.09
CA GLY A 98 -4.66 -3.09 24.51
C GLY A 98 -3.48 -3.71 25.28
N SER A 99 -3.78 -4.46 26.35
CA SER A 99 -2.78 -5.07 27.26
C SER A 99 -1.89 -6.13 26.61
N ARG A 100 -2.25 -6.58 25.39
CA ARG A 100 -1.54 -7.58 24.60
C ARG A 100 -1.01 -6.98 23.29
N THR A 101 -0.82 -5.66 23.24
CA THR A 101 -0.14 -4.98 22.13
C THR A 101 1.29 -5.51 21.98
N CYS A 102 1.78 -5.61 20.75
CA CYS A 102 3.16 -5.99 20.50
C CYS A 102 4.13 -5.00 21.16
N ILE A 103 5.09 -5.51 21.95
CA ILE A 103 6.14 -4.69 22.56
C ILE A 103 7.02 -3.98 21.50
N GLY A 104 7.05 -4.53 20.28
CA GLY A 104 7.78 -3.97 19.14
C GLY A 104 7.01 -2.97 18.29
N ASP A 105 5.82 -2.49 18.68
CA ASP A 105 5.01 -1.56 17.84
C ASP A 105 5.80 -0.31 17.44
N VAL A 106 6.37 0.40 18.42
CA VAL A 106 7.14 1.63 18.17
C VAL A 106 8.37 1.34 17.31
N PHE A 107 9.10 0.28 17.63
CA PHE A 107 10.30 -0.13 16.89
C PHE A 107 9.95 -0.51 15.44
N GLY A 108 8.99 -1.40 15.23
CA GLY A 108 8.61 -1.88 13.90
C GLY A 108 8.07 -0.78 13.00
N ARG A 109 7.32 0.19 13.56
CA ARG A 109 6.88 1.37 12.82
C ARG A 109 8.06 2.26 12.41
N ALA A 110 8.98 2.54 13.32
CA ALA A 110 10.17 3.33 13.03
C ALA A 110 11.05 2.66 11.97
N GLU A 111 11.36 1.37 12.15
CA GLU A 111 12.15 0.57 11.22
C GLU A 111 11.53 0.53 9.82
N THR A 112 10.23 0.22 9.72
CA THR A 112 9.53 0.17 8.43
C THR A 112 9.53 1.53 7.75
N THR A 113 9.28 2.61 8.50
CA THR A 113 9.25 3.97 7.96
C THR A 113 10.62 4.40 7.43
N LEU A 114 11.68 4.20 8.21
CA LEU A 114 13.04 4.54 7.83
C LEU A 114 13.52 3.70 6.64
N THR A 115 13.22 2.40 6.65
CA THR A 115 13.56 1.49 5.54
C THR A 115 12.89 1.95 4.24
N LEU A 116 11.57 2.21 4.28
CA LEU A 116 10.82 2.67 3.12
C LEU A 116 11.29 4.03 2.63
N ALA A 117 11.51 4.99 3.54
CA ALA A 117 12.01 6.32 3.21
C ALA A 117 13.39 6.25 2.54
N THR A 118 14.29 5.44 3.07
CA THR A 118 15.64 5.23 2.52
C THR A 118 15.56 4.62 1.12
N ILE A 119 14.79 3.56 0.94
CA ILE A 119 14.63 2.94 -0.39
C ILE A 119 14.03 3.95 -1.38
N ALA A 120 12.97 4.66 -1.00
CA ALA A 120 12.27 5.60 -1.87
C ALA A 120 13.10 6.84 -2.23
N ALA A 121 13.95 7.31 -1.32
CA ALA A 121 14.83 8.45 -1.52
C ALA A 121 15.98 8.14 -2.49
N HIS A 122 16.52 6.91 -2.44
CA HIS A 122 17.70 6.53 -3.20
C HIS A 122 17.41 5.73 -4.47
N TRP A 123 16.25 5.08 -4.56
CA TRP A 123 15.95 4.14 -5.64
C TRP A 123 14.55 4.34 -6.24
N LYS A 124 14.45 4.08 -7.54
CA LYS A 124 13.21 3.80 -8.25
C LYS A 124 13.19 2.31 -8.56
N LEU A 125 12.25 1.58 -7.97
CA LEU A 125 12.10 0.14 -8.15
C LEU A 125 11.06 -0.15 -9.23
N ARG A 126 11.38 -1.03 -10.17
CA ARG A 126 10.43 -1.57 -11.16
C ARG A 126 10.44 -3.10 -11.09
N PRO A 127 9.29 -3.79 -11.22
CA PRO A 127 9.29 -5.24 -11.31
C PRO A 127 10.17 -5.73 -12.48
N VAL A 128 10.89 -6.82 -12.29
CA VAL A 128 11.59 -7.49 -13.40
C VAL A 128 10.56 -7.91 -14.46
N PRO A 129 10.78 -7.62 -15.75
CA PRO A 129 9.87 -8.05 -16.81
C PRO A 129 9.64 -9.57 -16.78
N GLY A 130 8.38 -9.99 -16.84
CA GLY A 130 8.02 -11.41 -16.80
C GLY A 130 8.12 -12.07 -15.41
N ALA A 131 8.50 -11.32 -14.36
CA ALA A 131 8.43 -11.84 -13.00
C ALA A 131 6.99 -12.24 -12.64
N ALA A 132 6.81 -13.50 -12.23
CA ALA A 132 5.53 -14.00 -11.79
C ALA A 132 5.10 -13.24 -10.52
N PRO A 133 3.92 -12.61 -10.50
CA PRO A 133 3.46 -11.92 -9.31
C PRO A 133 3.27 -12.89 -8.14
N HIS A 134 3.74 -12.46 -6.99
CA HIS A 134 3.81 -13.27 -5.79
C HIS A 134 2.44 -13.57 -5.19
N THR A 135 2.29 -14.80 -4.70
CA THR A 135 1.19 -15.16 -3.81
C THR A 135 1.65 -14.93 -2.39
N ALA A 136 0.92 -14.10 -1.64
CA ALA A 136 1.08 -14.06 -0.19
C ALA A 136 0.82 -15.46 0.34
N VAL A 137 1.87 -16.15 0.75
CA VAL A 137 1.74 -17.45 1.39
C VAL A 137 1.42 -17.15 2.84
N LEU A 138 0.26 -17.59 3.30
CA LEU A 138 -0.03 -17.61 4.73
C LEU A 138 0.99 -18.55 5.39
N LYS A 139 1.97 -17.96 6.06
CA LYS A 139 2.86 -18.59 7.03
C LYS A 139 2.64 -17.91 8.38
N ALA A 140 3.44 -18.26 9.40
CA ALA A 140 3.48 -17.54 10.67
C ALA A 140 3.70 -16.02 10.50
N SER A 141 4.27 -15.61 9.37
CA SER A 141 4.29 -14.23 8.88
C SER A 141 3.73 -14.21 7.45
N HIS A 142 3.03 -13.13 7.06
CA HIS A 142 2.66 -12.93 5.67
C HIS A 142 3.93 -12.70 4.84
N GLY A 143 4.49 -13.79 4.31
CA GLY A 143 5.63 -13.78 3.41
C GLY A 143 5.13 -13.95 2.00
N THR A 144 5.45 -13.01 1.13
CA THR A 144 5.05 -13.06 -0.27
C THR A 144 6.10 -13.77 -1.14
N GLY A 145 7.22 -14.24 -0.57
CA GLY A 145 8.35 -14.75 -1.35
C GLY A 145 9.19 -13.62 -1.95
N PRO A 146 10.26 -13.92 -2.71
CA PRO A 146 11.22 -12.91 -3.16
C PRO A 146 10.68 -12.06 -4.30
N TYR A 147 10.49 -10.74 -4.16
CA TYR A 147 10.02 -9.85 -5.24
C TYR A 147 11.19 -9.38 -6.11
N PRO A 148 11.41 -9.94 -7.31
CA PRO A 148 12.48 -9.49 -8.17
C PRO A 148 12.16 -8.09 -8.71
N MET A 149 13.00 -7.13 -8.36
CA MET A 149 12.89 -5.73 -8.76
C MET A 149 14.19 -5.30 -9.45
N VAL A 150 14.06 -4.45 -10.45
CA VAL A 150 15.17 -3.70 -11.06
C VAL A 150 15.27 -2.34 -10.34
N PRO A 151 16.33 -2.10 -9.55
CA PRO A 151 16.57 -0.80 -8.95
C PRO A 151 17.24 0.15 -9.94
N THR A 152 16.78 1.39 -9.99
CA THR A 152 17.44 2.49 -10.70
C THR A 152 17.73 3.62 -9.72
N PRO A 153 18.96 4.15 -9.63
CA PRO A 153 19.27 5.23 -8.70
C PRO A 153 18.37 6.45 -8.92
N ARG A 154 17.87 7.03 -7.83
CA ARG A 154 17.21 8.33 -7.83
C ARG A 154 18.28 9.40 -7.57
N PRO A 155 18.40 10.44 -8.41
CA PRO A 155 19.25 11.57 -8.09
C PRO A 155 18.74 12.22 -6.80
N ILE A 156 19.58 12.24 -5.78
CA ILE A 156 19.26 12.97 -4.54
C ILE A 156 19.62 14.43 -4.82
N PRO A 157 18.67 15.37 -4.71
CA PRO A 157 19.01 16.78 -4.72
C PRO A 157 20.00 17.02 -3.58
N ARG A 158 21.20 17.49 -3.90
CA ARG A 158 22.15 17.89 -2.86
C ARG A 158 21.47 19.00 -2.05
N PRO A 159 21.30 18.86 -0.73
CA PRO A 159 20.77 19.95 0.07
C PRO A 159 21.66 21.17 -0.16
N ALA A 160 21.03 22.33 -0.39
CA ALA A 160 21.78 23.58 -0.49
C ALA A 160 22.62 23.74 0.79
N PRO A 161 23.88 24.19 0.68
CA PRO A 161 24.72 24.40 1.86
C PRO A 161 23.98 25.31 2.85
N GLN A 162 23.76 24.80 4.07
CA GLN A 162 22.98 25.48 5.11
C GLN A 162 23.77 26.62 5.79
N HIS A 163 25.07 26.75 5.47
CA HIS A 163 25.94 27.83 5.95
C HIS A 163 26.75 28.41 4.79
N PRO A 164 26.85 29.75 4.68
CA PRO A 164 27.84 30.37 3.80
C PRO A 164 29.25 29.94 4.24
N ALA A 165 30.10 29.62 3.28
CA ALA A 165 31.49 29.25 3.54
C ALA A 165 32.17 30.39 4.33
N GLU A 166 32.65 30.09 5.54
CA GLU A 166 33.46 31.02 6.31
C GLU A 166 34.73 31.36 5.49
N PRO A 167 35.04 32.64 5.22
CA PRO A 167 36.26 32.99 4.52
C PRO A 167 37.47 32.54 5.35
N GLY A 168 38.31 31.71 4.72
CA GLY A 168 39.33 30.92 5.40
C GLY A 168 40.27 31.74 6.28
N ARG A 169 40.34 31.37 7.57
CA ARG A 169 41.49 31.70 8.41
C ARG A 169 42.73 31.05 7.82
N ARG A 170 43.58 31.85 7.17
CA ARG A 170 44.97 31.46 6.88
C ARG A 170 45.60 31.06 8.21
N ARG A 171 45.99 29.79 8.36
CA ARG A 171 46.93 29.40 9.42
C ARG A 171 48.22 30.16 9.14
N ALA A 172 48.53 31.16 9.97
CA ALA A 172 49.88 31.69 10.03
C ALA A 172 50.79 30.51 10.39
N GLY A 173 51.72 30.19 9.49
CA GLY A 173 52.77 29.22 9.76
C GLY A 173 53.63 29.75 10.90
N ASN A 174 53.85 28.93 11.92
CA ASN A 174 54.94 29.16 12.86
C ASN A 174 56.24 28.85 12.12
N ALA A 175 57.04 29.89 11.88
CA ALA A 175 58.44 29.78 11.56
C ALA A 175 59.25 30.08 12.83
N ALA A 176 60.27 29.24 13.05
CA ALA A 176 61.31 29.26 14.09
C ALA A 176 60.89 28.86 15.51
#